data_AF-A0A4Y8Q2Q2-F1
#
_entry.id   AF-A0A4Y8Q2Q2-F1
#
_cell.length_a   1.000
_cell.length_b   1.000
_cell.length_c   1.000
_cell.angle_alpha   90.00
_cell.angle_beta   90.00
_cell.angle_gamma   90.00
#
_symmetry.space_group_name_H-M   'P 1'
#
loop_
_entity.id
_entity.type
_entity.pdbx_description
1 polymer ?
#
loop_
_entity_poly.entity_id
_entity_poly.type
_entity_poly.pdbx_seq_one_letter_code
_entity_poly.pdbx_strand_id
1 'polypeptide(L)'
;MLNALLSNGHPQGKPRKAADVFPFLEAYIARKEQQAAEIEQVVERYEIKRMKEERAYQSMSPLRRMLTGKKPDHHLAVEYIHYVKKPMEQVKKLRAEIEQARVILNESKLSDVISVPAEIEQEMN
;
A
#
# COMPACT_ATOMS: atom_id res chain seq x y z
N MET A 1 -28.72 22.16 17.39
CA MET A 1 -28.94 21.94 15.95
C MET A 1 -27.59 21.65 15.30
N LEU A 2 -27.17 20.38 15.26
CA LEU A 2 -26.01 19.94 14.48
C LEU A 2 -26.44 18.64 13.80
N ASN A 3 -27.08 18.80 12.66
CA ASN A 3 -27.52 17.70 11.81
C ASN A 3 -26.89 17.94 10.44
N ALA A 4 -26.49 16.84 9.81
CA ALA A 4 -25.99 16.74 8.44
C ALA A 4 -24.63 17.42 8.17
N LEU A 5 -23.60 16.60 8.03
CA LEU A 5 -22.63 16.63 6.92
C LEU A 5 -21.62 15.52 7.18
N LEU A 6 -21.84 14.36 6.56
CA LEU A 6 -20.84 13.41 6.04
C LEU A 6 -21.60 12.20 5.47
N SER A 7 -22.58 12.49 4.60
CA SER A 7 -23.23 11.49 3.73
C SER A 7 -22.33 11.27 2.50
N ASN A 8 -21.15 10.71 2.71
CA ASN A 8 -20.30 10.22 1.63
C ASN A 8 -20.47 8.71 1.49
N GLY A 9 -21.51 8.30 0.74
CA GLY A 9 -21.66 7.08 -0.08
C GLY A 9 -21.06 5.72 0.32
N HIS A 10 -20.46 5.53 1.49
CA HIS A 10 -19.90 4.25 1.93
C HIS A 10 -20.93 3.50 2.78
N PRO A 11 -21.05 2.17 2.60
CA PRO A 11 -21.93 1.34 3.42
C PRO A 11 -21.56 1.55 4.89
N GLN A 12 -22.48 2.15 5.64
CA GLN A 12 -22.31 2.48 7.05
C GLN A 12 -22.29 1.16 7.83
N GLY A 13 -21.13 0.76 8.38
CA GLY A 13 -21.01 -0.37 9.27
C GLY A 13 -21.72 -0.12 10.61
N LYS A 14 -21.86 -1.17 11.42
CA LYS A 14 -22.63 -1.11 12.67
C LYS A 14 -22.10 0.02 13.59
N PRO A 15 -22.99 0.84 14.19
CA PRO A 15 -22.56 1.89 15.11
C PRO A 15 -21.86 1.28 16.32
N ARG A 16 -20.61 1.70 16.59
CA ARG A 16 -19.82 1.27 17.76
C ARG A 16 -19.29 2.48 18.51
N LYS A 17 -19.04 2.32 19.82
CA LYS A 17 -18.38 3.36 20.62
C LYS A 17 -16.91 3.46 20.20
N ALA A 18 -16.43 4.69 20.04
CA ALA A 18 -15.05 4.98 19.67
C ALA A 18 -14.02 4.26 20.56
N ALA A 19 -14.22 4.30 21.88
CA ALA A 19 -13.32 3.67 22.86
C ALA A 19 -13.10 2.16 22.64
N ASP A 20 -14.09 1.44 22.13
CA ASP A 20 -13.99 -0.01 21.89
C ASP A 20 -13.27 -0.33 20.57
N VAL A 21 -13.21 0.64 19.65
CA VAL A 21 -12.69 0.48 18.28
C VAL A 21 -11.28 1.03 18.14
N PHE A 22 -10.87 1.99 18.97
CA PHE A 22 -9.56 2.64 18.90
C PHE A 22 -8.37 1.67 18.99
N PRO A 23 -8.30 0.74 19.96
CA PRO A 23 -7.19 -0.20 20.04
C PRO A 23 -7.08 -1.10 18.81
N PHE A 24 -8.24 -1.45 18.22
CA PHE A 24 -8.28 -2.21 16.97
C PHE A 24 -7.77 -1.37 15.80
N LEU A 25 -8.18 -0.11 15.67
CA LEU A 25 -7.74 0.78 14.60
C LEU A 25 -6.23 1.04 14.65
N GLU A 26 -5.66 1.22 15.85
CA GLU A 26 -4.21 1.37 16.03
C GLU A 26 -3.47 0.11 15.55
N ALA A 27 -3.91 -1.08 15.96
CA ALA A 27 -3.32 -2.34 15.52
C ALA A 27 -3.49 -2.57 14.01
N TYR A 28 -4.65 -2.21 13.46
CA TYR A 28 -4.95 -2.28 12.03
C TYR A 28 -4.00 -1.38 11.22
N ILE A 29 -3.84 -0.11 11.63
CA ILE A 29 -2.93 0.84 11.00
C ILE A 29 -1.51 0.30 11.03
N ALA A 30 -1.02 -0.12 12.19
CA ALA A 30 0.34 -0.66 12.34
C ALA A 30 0.58 -1.88 11.43
N ARG A 31 -0.39 -2.79 11.34
CA ARG A 31 -0.30 -3.96 10.46
C ARG A 31 -0.23 -3.57 8.98
N LYS A 32 -1.07 -2.63 8.54
CA LYS A 32 -1.10 -2.17 7.15
C LYS A 32 0.16 -1.39 6.77
N GLU A 33 0.71 -0.61 7.70
CA GLU A 33 2.00 0.07 7.55
C GLU A 33 3.14 -0.93 7.37
N GLN A 34 3.17 -1.97 8.20
CA GLN A 34 4.15 -3.05 8.08
C GLN A 34 4.04 -3.77 6.73
N GLN A 35 2.82 -4.10 6.28
CA GLN A 35 2.59 -4.70 4.96
C GLN A 35 3.08 -3.80 3.82
N ALA A 36 2.82 -2.50 3.90
CA ALA A 36 3.30 -1.54 2.90
C ALA A 36 4.84 -1.51 2.86
N ALA A 37 5.49 -1.47 4.02
CA ALA A 37 6.95 -1.46 4.13
C ALA A 37 7.59 -2.76 3.58
N GLU A 38 6.98 -3.92 3.81
CA GLU A 38 7.45 -5.19 3.28
C GLU A 38 7.40 -5.22 1.74
N ILE A 39 6.32 -4.72 1.15
CA ILE A 39 6.19 -4.61 -0.30
C ILE A 39 7.26 -3.66 -0.86
N GLU A 40 7.43 -2.48 -0.25
CA GLU A 40 8.46 -1.51 -0.65
C GLU A 40 9.86 -2.12 -0.61
N GLN A 41 10.18 -2.91 0.43
CA GLN A 41 11.46 -3.59 0.54
C GLN A 41 11.67 -4.64 -0.57
N VAL A 42 10.61 -5.36 -0.98
CA VAL A 42 10.68 -6.29 -2.12
C VAL A 42 10.98 -5.54 -3.42
N VAL A 43 10.29 -4.42 -3.66
CA VAL A 43 10.50 -3.56 -4.83
C VAL A 43 11.92 -3.02 -4.85
N GLU A 44 12.40 -2.48 -3.74
CA GLU A 44 13.76 -1.93 -3.61
C GLU A 44 14.83 -2.98 -3.95
N ARG A 45 14.70 -4.21 -3.44
CA ARG A 45 15.62 -5.31 -3.75
C ARG A 45 15.65 -5.61 -5.25
N TYR A 46 14.49 -5.61 -5.91
CA TYR A 46 14.40 -5.81 -7.36
C TYR A 46 15.12 -4.68 -8.13
N GLU A 47 14.88 -3.43 -7.76
CA GLU A 47 15.48 -2.28 -8.43
C GLU A 47 17.00 -2.23 -8.25
N ILE A 48 17.50 -2.51 -7.04
CA ILE A 48 18.94 -2.63 -6.77
C ILE A 48 19.56 -3.70 -7.65
N LYS A 49 18.94 -4.87 -7.76
CA LYS A 49 19.42 -5.97 -8.61
C LYS A 49 19.44 -5.54 -10.07
N ARG A 50 18.35 -4.95 -10.58
CA ARG A 50 18.26 -4.46 -11.96
C ARG A 50 19.33 -3.42 -12.27
N MET A 51 19.57 -2.48 -11.36
CA MET A 51 20.61 -1.47 -11.52
C MET A 51 22.01 -2.06 -11.57
N LYS A 52 22.30 -3.09 -10.76
CA LYS A 52 23.58 -3.80 -10.80
C LYS A 52 23.77 -4.53 -12.12
N GLU A 53 22.73 -5.20 -12.63
CA GLU A 53 22.76 -5.88 -13.93
C GLU A 53 22.98 -4.90 -15.08
N GLU A 54 22.28 -3.76 -15.08
CA GLU A 54 22.43 -2.72 -16.09
C GLU A 54 23.86 -2.12 -16.06
N ARG A 55 24.38 -1.78 -14.88
CA ARG A 55 25.77 -1.28 -14.73
C ARG A 55 26.80 -2.30 -15.18
N ALA A 56 26.59 -3.59 -14.88
CA ALA A 56 27.47 -4.65 -15.32
C ALA A 56 27.44 -4.81 -16.86
N TYR A 57 26.28 -4.66 -17.50
CA TYR A 57 26.18 -4.67 -18.96
C TYR A 57 26.87 -3.46 -19.59
N GLN A 58 26.67 -2.26 -19.02
CA GLN A 58 27.28 -1.02 -19.52
C GLN A 58 28.81 -1.01 -19.39
N SER A 59 29.36 -1.65 -18.35
CA SER A 59 30.82 -1.74 -18.16
C SER A 59 31.51 -2.75 -19.07
N MET A 60 30.77 -3.58 -19.81
CA MET A 60 31.34 -4.54 -20.76
C MET A 60 31.85 -3.88 -22.04
N SER A 61 32.94 -4.44 -22.59
CA SER A 61 33.43 -4.05 -23.90
C SER A 61 32.39 -4.31 -25.00
N PRO A 62 32.41 -3.56 -26.12
CA PRO A 62 31.44 -3.73 -27.20
C PRO A 62 31.37 -5.16 -27.76
N LEU A 63 32.54 -5.82 -27.91
CA LEU A 63 32.62 -7.21 -28.34
C LEU A 63 31.90 -8.15 -27.37
N ARG A 64 32.11 -7.96 -26.06
CA ARG A 64 31.46 -8.77 -25.03
C ARG A 64 29.95 -8.53 -24.96
N ARG A 65 29.49 -7.29 -25.15
CA ARG A 65 28.05 -6.95 -25.24
C ARG A 65 27.36 -7.59 -26.44
N MET A 66 28.06 -7.70 -27.57
CA MET A 66 27.54 -8.36 -28.76
C MET A 66 27.32 -9.86 -28.53
N LEU A 67 28.21 -10.50 -27.76
CA LEU A 67 28.14 -11.93 -27.45
C LEU A 67 27.16 -12.29 -26.33
N THR A 68 26.91 -11.38 -25.37
CA THR A 68 26.07 -11.69 -24.20
C THR A 68 24.57 -11.59 -24.45
N GLY A 69 24.12 -10.99 -25.56
CA GLY A 69 22.70 -10.90 -25.94
C GLY A 69 21.85 -10.13 -24.92
N LYS A 70 21.51 -8.86 -25.20
CA LYS A 70 20.62 -8.08 -24.33
C LYS A 70 19.22 -8.71 -24.33
N LYS A 71 18.59 -8.85 -23.15
CA LYS A 71 17.15 -9.17 -23.07
C LYS A 71 16.35 -8.15 -23.90
N PRO A 72 15.36 -8.56 -24.71
CA PRO A 72 14.53 -7.63 -25.47
C PRO A 72 13.78 -6.67 -24.54
N ASP A 73 13.64 -5.40 -24.96
CA ASP A 73 13.08 -4.34 -24.13
C ASP A 73 11.64 -4.61 -23.65
N HIS A 74 10.86 -5.38 -24.41
CA HIS A 74 9.52 -5.80 -24.00
C HIS A 74 9.51 -6.69 -22.74
N HIS A 75 10.48 -7.59 -22.60
CA HIS A 75 10.58 -8.44 -21.40
C HIS A 75 10.90 -7.60 -20.15
N LEU A 76 11.75 -6.58 -20.30
CA LEU A 76 12.08 -5.66 -19.21
C LEU A 76 10.85 -4.88 -18.74
N ALA A 77 9.99 -4.46 -19.67
CA ALA A 77 8.75 -3.76 -19.34
C ALA A 77 7.76 -4.65 -18.59
N VAL A 78 7.61 -5.91 -19.00
CA VAL A 78 6.74 -6.89 -18.32
C VAL A 78 7.24 -7.17 -16.90
N GLU A 79 8.55 -7.40 -16.74
CA GLU A 79 9.18 -7.57 -15.43
C GLU A 79 8.92 -6.34 -14.54
N TYR A 80 9.11 -5.12 -15.08
CA TYR A 80 8.87 -3.89 -14.32
C TYR A 80 7.41 -3.74 -13.88
N ILE A 81 6.44 -4.06 -14.74
CA ILE A 81 5.03 -4.01 -14.37
C ILE A 81 4.75 -4.99 -13.22
N HIS A 82 5.32 -6.18 -13.28
CA HIS A 82 5.06 -7.23 -12.30
C HIS A 82 5.75 -6.97 -10.96
N TYR A 83 7.02 -6.58 -10.97
CA TYR A 83 7.84 -6.46 -9.77
C TYR A 83 7.87 -5.07 -9.16
N VAL A 84 7.42 -4.03 -9.88
CA VAL A 84 7.41 -2.65 -9.38
C VAL A 84 6.01 -2.06 -9.43
N LYS A 85 5.42 -1.96 -10.62
CA LYS A 85 4.17 -1.19 -10.78
C LYS A 85 3.00 -1.78 -9.98
N LYS A 86 2.70 -3.07 -10.15
CA LYS A 86 1.59 -3.73 -9.44
C LYS A 86 1.80 -3.73 -7.91
N PRO A 87 2.99 -4.06 -7.37
CA PRO A 87 3.27 -3.92 -5.95
C PRO A 87 3.06 -2.49 -5.42
N MET A 88 3.55 -1.48 -6.14
CA MET A 88 3.36 -0.08 -5.73
C MET A 88 1.89 0.38 -5.80
N GLU A 89 1.09 -0.17 -6.70
CA GLU A 89 -0.37 0.03 -6.71
C GLU A 89 -1.03 -0.57 -5.46
N GLN A 90 -0.53 -1.71 -4.95
CA GLN A 90 -0.99 -2.28 -3.68
C GLN A 90 -0.61 -1.38 -2.50
N VAL A 91 0.63 -0.89 -2.45
CA VAL A 91 1.07 0.08 -1.43
C VAL A 91 0.19 1.32 -1.43
N LYS A 92 -0.19 1.84 -2.61
CA LYS A 92 -1.08 2.99 -2.71
C LYS A 92 -2.46 2.72 -2.11
N LYS A 93 -3.01 1.50 -2.29
CA LYS A 93 -4.28 1.09 -1.66
C LYS A 93 -4.15 0.97 -0.15
N LEU A 94 -3.10 0.30 0.33
CA LEU A 94 -2.81 0.17 1.76
C LEU A 94 -2.69 1.55 2.43
N ARG A 95 -1.99 2.50 1.80
CA ARG A 95 -1.89 3.87 2.30
C ARG A 95 -3.22 4.61 2.34
N ALA A 96 -4.09 4.40 1.34
CA ALA A 96 -5.43 4.98 1.36
C ALA A 96 -6.28 4.41 2.51
N GLU A 97 -6.20 3.09 2.76
CA GLU A 97 -6.86 2.42 3.90
C GLU A 97 -6.35 2.96 5.24
N ILE A 98 -5.03 3.14 5.39
CA ILE A 98 -4.40 3.72 6.58
C ILE A 98 -4.90 5.14 6.82
N GLU A 99 -4.91 5.99 5.79
CA GLU A 99 -5.38 7.38 5.93
C GLU A 99 -6.86 7.43 6.32
N GLN A 100 -7.71 6.56 5.78
CA GLN A 100 -9.10 6.44 6.21
C GLN A 100 -9.20 6.06 7.70
N ALA A 101 -8.44 5.08 8.16
CA ALA A 101 -8.42 4.67 9.56
C ALA A 101 -7.89 5.79 10.49
N ARG A 102 -6.88 6.55 10.03
CA ARG A 102 -6.33 7.71 10.77
C ARG A 102 -7.31 8.86 10.88
N VAL A 103 -8.07 9.16 9.82
CA VAL A 103 -9.13 10.18 9.85
C VAL A 103 -10.17 9.81 10.91
N ILE A 104 -10.60 8.55 10.96
CA ILE A 104 -11.54 8.06 11.99
C ILE A 104 -10.97 8.25 13.40
N LEU A 105 -9.71 7.93 13.62
CA LEU A 105 -9.02 8.09 14.91
C LEU A 105 -8.90 9.57 15.34
N ASN A 106 -8.60 10.47 14.40
CA ASN A 106 -8.32 11.88 14.68
C ASN A 106 -9.58 12.75 14.79
N GLU A 107 -10.62 12.46 14.00
CA GLU A 107 -11.85 13.26 13.97
C GLU A 107 -12.85 12.86 15.07
N SER A 108 -12.69 11.68 15.67
CA SER A 108 -13.65 11.15 16.64
C SER A 108 -13.18 11.37 18.07
N LYS A 109 -14.09 11.78 18.96
CA LYS A 109 -13.84 11.76 20.41
C LYS A 109 -14.14 10.37 20.95
N LEU A 110 -13.47 9.98 22.03
CA LEU A 110 -13.66 8.67 22.72
C LEU A 110 -15.12 8.37 23.10
N SER A 111 -15.95 9.40 23.27
CA SER A 111 -17.38 9.31 23.57
C SER A 111 -18.28 9.11 22.34
N ASP A 112 -17.75 9.27 21.13
CA ASP A 112 -18.55 9.33 19.91
C ASP A 112 -18.93 7.93 19.43
N VAL A 113 -20.08 7.86 18.77
CA VAL A 113 -20.52 6.66 18.06
C VAL A 113 -20.06 6.79 16.62
N ILE A 114 -19.17 5.90 16.20
CA ILE A 114 -18.53 5.94 14.88
C ILE A 114 -19.15 4.84 14.01
N SER A 115 -19.42 5.16 12.74
CA SER A 115 -19.67 4.13 11.72
C SER A 115 -18.34 3.74 11.09
N VAL A 116 -17.96 2.48 11.29
CA VAL A 116 -16.74 1.89 10.74
C VAL A 116 -17.03 1.45 9.29
N PRO A 117 -16.16 1.77 8.30
CA PRO A 117 -16.29 1.26 6.94
C PRO A 117 -16.39 -0.26 6.88
N ALA A 118 -17.17 -0.80 5.94
CA ALA A 118 -17.43 -2.23 5.82
C ALA A 118 -16.15 -3.07 5.65
N GLU A 119 -15.14 -2.51 4.99
CA GLU A 119 -13.83 -3.14 4.77
C GLU A 119 -13.08 -3.36 6.08
N ILE A 120 -13.16 -2.40 6.99
CA ILE A 120 -12.54 -2.47 8.32
C ILE A 120 -13.38 -3.40 9.22
N GLU A 121 -14.71 -3.34 9.11
CA GLU A 121 -15.61 -4.22 9.87
C GLU A 121 -15.45 -5.71 9.50
N GLN A 122 -15.09 -6.03 8.25
CA GLN A 122 -14.76 -7.40 7.84
C GLN A 122 -13.49 -7.93 8.49
N GLU A 123 -12.50 -7.07 8.78
CA GLU A 123 -11.26 -7.47 9.45
C GLU A 123 -11.39 -7.53 11.00
N MET A 124 -12.50 -7.03 11.55
CA MET A 124 -12.81 -7.09 12.99
C MET A 124 -13.49 -8.39 13.44
N ASN A 125 -14.19 -9.09 12.53
CA ASN A 125 -14.92 -10.34 12.81
C ASN A 125 -14.10 -11.57 12.39
#